data_AF-A0A942AC79-F1
#
_entry.id   AF-A0A942AC79-F1
#
_cell.length_a   1.000
_cell.length_b   1.000
_cell.length_c   1.000
_cell.angle_alpha   90.00
_cell.angle_beta   90.00
_cell.angle_gamma   90.00
#
_symmetry.space_group_name_H-M   'P 1'
#
loop_
_entity.id
_entity.type
_entity.pdbx_description
1 polymer ?
#
loop_
_entity_poly.entity_id
_entity_poly.type
_entity_poly.pdbx_seq_one_letter_code
_entity_poly.pdbx_strand_id
1 'polypeptide(L)'
;MKTIGKKSTVLLLVLAILGTCFMSFGWSKREKAQALASDIDTIYYLTDYYPTLSYDALYDAFGDSYEYQYELKALNETILYDMVHTGFFADLAENHLVIIDIKLFKPDVDVLSDLFFDLKVMQGCLTVFVSAYASSAYENTEFLDYVDLFVVDADWDGLTHYLDLVFNNITNRVEKLGENLCKAAFLIDGNMMGTGSYYYSAGLDVVCAESLFLGRFMERFTVYLADEYGIIMDDYGGLTDLFNSLNSDPNDTYNIRFLVHTTVEYYVDLLTGNTLDYDSLSYVLGWTLGDPCYLYGFGVMPLTPAFYQFMTTCQQSYNCPVYTLACGPVEYDPNGLVVTMVDGSSGSVAAAFLNALRELLGWV
;
A
#
# COMPACT_ATOMS: atom_id res chain seq x y z
N MET A 1 -3.78 -20.69 -48.74
CA MET A 1 -3.81 -19.49 -47.87
C MET A 1 -5.19 -19.33 -47.25
N LYS A 2 -5.32 -19.65 -45.96
CA LYS A 2 -6.38 -19.11 -45.08
C LYS A 2 -5.68 -18.77 -43.77
N THR A 3 -5.39 -17.49 -43.61
CA THR A 3 -4.84 -16.86 -42.40
C THR A 3 -5.87 -16.98 -41.28
N ILE A 4 -5.61 -17.88 -40.33
CA ILE A 4 -6.30 -17.88 -39.04
C ILE A 4 -5.75 -16.67 -38.27
N GLY A 5 -6.61 -15.68 -38.05
CA GLY A 5 -6.23 -14.37 -37.52
C GLY A 5 -5.75 -14.44 -36.08
N LYS A 6 -4.70 -13.66 -35.78
CA LYS A 6 -4.08 -13.36 -34.48
C LYS A 6 -5.02 -12.82 -33.37
N LYS A 7 -6.35 -12.90 -33.53
CA LYS A 7 -7.33 -12.41 -32.54
C LYS A 7 -7.79 -13.46 -31.54
N SER A 8 -7.51 -14.75 -31.77
CA SER A 8 -8.01 -15.83 -30.90
C SER A 8 -7.09 -16.15 -29.71
N THR A 9 -5.81 -15.77 -29.77
CA THR A 9 -4.83 -16.09 -28.72
C THR A 9 -4.84 -15.06 -27.57
N VAL A 10 -5.22 -13.81 -27.84
CA VAL A 10 -5.33 -12.76 -26.83
C VAL A 10 -6.61 -12.92 -25.99
N LEU A 11 -7.71 -13.38 -26.59
CA LEU A 11 -8.97 -13.60 -25.86
C LEU A 11 -8.88 -14.78 -24.86
N LEU A 12 -8.06 -15.80 -25.16
CA LEU A 12 -7.82 -16.95 -24.28
C LEU A 12 -6.84 -16.63 -23.14
N LEU A 13 -5.91 -15.69 -23.34
CA LEU A 13 -5.02 -15.23 -22.27
C LEU A 13 -5.76 -14.33 -21.28
N VAL A 14 -6.65 -13.46 -21.76
CA VAL A 14 -7.48 -12.59 -20.91
C VAL A 14 -8.50 -13.40 -20.10
N LEU A 15 -9.09 -14.46 -20.66
CA LEU A 15 -9.95 -15.39 -19.90
C LEU A 15 -9.18 -16.29 -18.92
N ALA A 16 -7.89 -16.57 -19.16
CA ALA A 16 -7.07 -17.32 -18.21
C ALA A 16 -6.58 -16.45 -17.04
N ILE A 17 -6.33 -15.16 -17.26
CA ILE A 17 -5.96 -14.20 -16.20
C ILE A 17 -7.20 -13.78 -15.38
N LEU A 18 -8.35 -13.57 -16.02
CA LEU A 18 -9.62 -13.31 -15.31
C LEU A 18 -10.20 -14.58 -14.66
N GLY A 19 -9.94 -15.76 -15.22
CA GLY A 19 -10.49 -17.04 -14.75
C GLY A 19 -9.83 -17.60 -13.50
N THR A 20 -8.67 -17.08 -13.08
CA THR A 20 -8.00 -17.48 -11.83
C THR A 20 -8.22 -16.48 -10.68
N CYS A 21 -8.76 -15.29 -10.96
CA CYS A 21 -8.95 -14.23 -9.95
C CYS A 21 -10.35 -14.20 -9.32
N PHE A 22 -11.31 -14.98 -9.83
CA PHE A 22 -12.69 -15.02 -9.33
C PHE A 22 -13.16 -16.46 -9.18
N MET A 23 -13.34 -16.93 -7.94
CA MET A 23 -14.03 -18.20 -7.71
C MET A 23 -15.53 -18.02 -7.95
N SER A 24 -16.10 -18.92 -8.75
CA SER A 24 -17.44 -18.82 -9.34
C SER A 24 -18.57 -18.78 -8.31
N PHE A 25 -19.50 -17.82 -8.46
CA PHE A 25 -20.81 -17.82 -7.80
C PHE A 25 -21.61 -19.09 -8.14
N GLY A 26 -22.02 -19.85 -7.13
CA GLY A 26 -23.08 -20.85 -7.29
C GLY A 26 -24.41 -20.16 -7.61
N TRP A 27 -25.17 -20.67 -8.59
CA TRP A 27 -26.42 -20.07 -9.06
C TRP A 27 -27.45 -19.77 -7.93
N SER A 28 -27.53 -20.59 -6.89
CA SER A 28 -28.42 -20.37 -5.74
C SER A 28 -27.94 -19.26 -4.78
N LYS A 29 -26.63 -19.00 -4.70
CA LYS A 29 -26.07 -17.86 -3.97
C LYS A 29 -26.32 -16.56 -4.74
N ARG A 30 -26.28 -16.59 -6.09
CA ARG A 30 -26.54 -15.43 -6.97
C ARG A 30 -27.95 -14.86 -6.84
N GLU A 31 -28.98 -15.72 -6.81
CA GLU A 31 -30.38 -15.27 -6.67
C GLU A 31 -30.65 -14.64 -5.28
N LYS A 32 -30.01 -15.15 -4.22
CA LYS A 32 -30.07 -14.53 -2.88
C LYS A 32 -29.29 -13.22 -2.80
N ALA A 33 -28.10 -13.16 -3.40
CA ALA A 33 -27.29 -11.95 -3.46
C ALA A 33 -28.01 -10.84 -4.24
N GLN A 34 -28.70 -11.16 -5.33
CA GLN A 34 -29.49 -10.19 -6.10
C GLN A 34 -30.72 -9.65 -5.35
N ALA A 35 -31.37 -10.48 -4.52
CA ALA A 35 -32.46 -10.03 -3.66
C ALA A 35 -31.98 -9.17 -2.48
N LEU A 36 -30.78 -9.42 -1.96
CA LEU A 36 -30.15 -8.59 -0.94
C LEU A 36 -29.63 -7.27 -1.53
N ALA A 37 -29.07 -7.32 -2.74
CA ALA A 37 -28.51 -6.18 -3.47
C ALA A 37 -29.54 -5.08 -3.78
N SER A 38 -30.81 -5.43 -4.00
CA SER A 38 -31.86 -4.44 -4.30
C SER A 38 -32.21 -3.54 -3.12
N ASP A 39 -31.83 -3.93 -1.91
CA ASP A 39 -32.12 -3.20 -0.67
C ASP A 39 -30.86 -2.50 -0.11
N ILE A 40 -29.72 -2.59 -0.81
CA ILE A 40 -28.49 -1.90 -0.41
C ILE A 40 -28.61 -0.40 -0.67
N ASP A 41 -28.34 0.41 0.34
CA ASP A 41 -28.30 1.87 0.25
C ASP A 41 -26.92 2.46 0.56
N THR A 42 -26.02 1.67 1.15
CA THR A 42 -24.71 2.15 1.62
C THR A 42 -23.59 1.20 1.21
N ILE A 43 -22.49 1.76 0.72
CA ILE A 43 -21.21 1.06 0.48
C ILE A 43 -20.23 1.47 1.57
N TYR A 44 -19.92 0.53 2.45
CA TYR A 44 -18.86 0.65 3.43
C TYR A 44 -17.59 0.01 2.89
N TYR A 45 -16.51 0.79 2.74
CA TYR A 45 -15.23 0.34 2.18
C TYR A 45 -14.13 0.55 3.22
N LEU A 46 -13.72 -0.53 3.89
CA LEU A 46 -12.56 -0.52 4.77
C LEU A 46 -11.33 -0.99 3.99
N THR A 47 -10.27 -0.19 4.04
CA THR A 47 -9.03 -0.51 3.34
C THR A 47 -7.79 -0.17 4.14
N ASP A 48 -6.72 -0.92 3.88
CA ASP A 48 -5.38 -0.53 4.29
C ASP A 48 -4.81 0.58 3.38
N TYR A 49 -3.54 0.91 3.56
CA TYR A 49 -2.87 1.97 2.81
C TYR A 49 -2.59 1.66 1.33
N TYR A 50 -3.22 0.65 0.75
CA TYR A 50 -3.15 0.38 -0.68
C TYR A 50 -4.50 -0.11 -1.22
N PRO A 51 -5.52 0.75 -1.33
CA PRO A 51 -6.83 0.33 -1.84
C PRO A 51 -6.77 -0.09 -3.30
N THR A 52 -7.65 -1.02 -3.67
CA THR A 52 -7.89 -1.45 -5.05
C THR A 52 -8.70 -0.41 -5.81
N LEU A 53 -9.68 0.22 -5.16
CA LEU A 53 -10.49 1.30 -5.72
C LEU A 53 -10.39 2.53 -4.83
N SER A 54 -10.11 3.69 -5.43
CA SER A 54 -10.26 4.96 -4.74
C SER A 54 -11.74 5.31 -4.53
N TYR A 55 -12.01 6.22 -3.59
CA TYR A 55 -13.34 6.81 -3.40
C TYR A 55 -13.89 7.37 -4.73
N ASP A 56 -13.08 8.14 -5.45
CA ASP A 56 -13.48 8.75 -6.72
C ASP A 56 -13.82 7.68 -7.77
N ALA A 57 -13.05 6.59 -7.84
CA ALA A 57 -13.34 5.49 -8.76
C ALA A 57 -14.68 4.78 -8.44
N LEU A 58 -15.02 4.63 -7.16
CA LEU A 58 -16.31 4.08 -6.72
C LEU A 58 -17.46 5.05 -7.02
N TYR A 59 -17.27 6.34 -6.71
CA TYR A 59 -18.27 7.36 -6.94
C TYR A 59 -18.54 7.57 -8.45
N ASP A 60 -17.49 7.62 -9.27
CA ASP A 60 -17.62 7.71 -10.73
C ASP A 60 -18.35 6.49 -11.32
N ALA A 61 -18.23 5.33 -10.68
CA ALA A 61 -18.84 4.09 -11.16
C ALA A 61 -20.33 3.96 -10.81
N PHE A 62 -20.77 4.47 -9.66
CA PHE A 62 -22.13 4.25 -9.13
C PHE A 62 -22.92 5.53 -8.80
N GLY A 63 -22.29 6.69 -8.81
CA GLY A 63 -22.90 8.01 -8.58
C GLY A 63 -23.63 8.11 -7.24
N ASP A 64 -24.69 8.92 -7.17
CA ASP A 64 -25.46 9.14 -5.93
C ASP A 64 -26.42 7.98 -5.58
N SER A 65 -26.18 6.78 -6.12
CA SER A 65 -27.08 5.63 -5.89
C SER A 65 -26.90 5.01 -4.51
N TYR A 66 -25.76 5.30 -3.86
CA TYR A 66 -25.40 4.79 -2.54
C TYR A 66 -24.84 5.92 -1.68
N GLU A 67 -25.00 5.80 -0.37
CA GLU A 67 -24.13 6.48 0.60
C GLU A 67 -22.77 5.77 0.63
N TYR A 68 -21.67 6.52 0.75
CA TYR A 68 -20.32 5.97 0.75
C TYR A 68 -19.64 6.25 2.09
N GLN A 69 -19.24 5.19 2.77
CA GLN A 69 -18.40 5.24 3.95
C GLN A 69 -17.05 4.64 3.61
N TYR A 70 -16.10 5.48 3.23
CA TYR A 70 -14.77 5.05 2.81
C TYR A 70 -13.77 5.25 3.95
N GLU A 71 -13.37 4.14 4.58
CA GLU A 71 -12.49 4.11 5.74
C GLU A 71 -11.11 3.58 5.37
N LEU A 72 -10.15 4.51 5.30
CA LEU A 72 -8.74 4.21 5.21
C LEU A 72 -8.14 4.07 6.61
N LYS A 73 -7.50 2.95 6.92
CA LYS A 73 -6.84 2.73 8.22
C LYS A 73 -5.44 2.16 8.08
N ALA A 74 -4.59 2.50 9.05
CA ALA A 74 -3.34 1.81 9.33
C ALA A 74 -3.62 0.40 9.87
N LEU A 75 -3.94 -0.53 8.98
CA LEU A 75 -4.23 -1.90 9.37
C LEU A 75 -2.94 -2.72 9.44
N ASN A 76 -2.85 -3.50 10.51
CA ASN A 76 -1.97 -4.65 10.63
C ASN A 76 -2.76 -5.77 11.33
N GLU A 77 -2.13 -6.93 11.49
CA GLU A 77 -2.79 -8.09 12.09
C GLU A 77 -3.38 -7.81 13.48
N THR A 78 -2.65 -7.09 14.34
CA THR A 78 -3.10 -6.74 15.69
C THR A 78 -4.28 -5.77 15.66
N ILE A 79 -4.21 -4.72 14.84
CA ILE A 79 -5.27 -3.71 14.76
C ILE A 79 -6.54 -4.33 14.19
N LEU A 80 -6.42 -5.18 13.15
CA LEU A 80 -7.58 -5.88 12.61
C LEU A 80 -8.18 -6.84 13.65
N TYR A 81 -7.34 -7.60 14.35
CA TYR A 81 -7.77 -8.47 15.45
C TYR A 81 -8.59 -7.67 16.49
N ASP A 82 -8.04 -6.55 16.96
CA ASP A 82 -8.71 -5.70 17.95
C ASP A 82 -10.03 -5.15 17.41
N MET A 83 -10.08 -4.67 16.17
CA MET A 83 -11.32 -4.17 15.56
C MET A 83 -12.42 -5.23 15.55
N VAL A 84 -12.10 -6.46 15.10
CA VAL A 84 -13.04 -7.58 15.04
C VAL A 84 -13.55 -7.94 16.44
N HIS A 85 -12.66 -8.02 17.44
CA HIS A 85 -13.01 -8.52 18.77
C HIS A 85 -13.54 -7.45 19.74
N THR A 86 -13.39 -6.17 19.42
CA THR A 86 -13.92 -5.05 20.23
C THR A 86 -15.27 -4.55 19.76
N GLY A 87 -15.86 -5.18 18.73
CA GLY A 87 -17.19 -4.84 18.22
C GLY A 87 -17.19 -3.62 17.30
N PHE A 88 -16.08 -3.31 16.64
CA PHE A 88 -15.99 -2.18 15.70
C PHE A 88 -17.08 -2.23 14.60
N PHE A 89 -17.45 -3.43 14.15
CA PHE A 89 -18.44 -3.65 13.08
C PHE A 89 -19.87 -3.91 13.60
N ALA A 90 -20.10 -3.85 14.91
CA ALA A 90 -21.35 -4.30 15.53
C ALA A 90 -22.58 -3.45 15.16
N ASP A 91 -22.36 -2.21 14.71
CA ASP A 91 -23.41 -1.24 14.37
C ASP A 91 -23.65 -1.12 12.84
N LEU A 92 -23.03 -1.98 12.01
CA LEU A 92 -23.31 -2.02 10.58
C LEU A 92 -24.69 -2.64 10.31
N ALA A 93 -25.49 -2.03 9.45
CA ALA A 93 -26.86 -2.48 9.16
C ALA A 93 -26.95 -3.46 7.98
N GLU A 94 -28.03 -4.26 7.93
CA GLU A 94 -28.29 -5.31 6.92
C GLU A 94 -28.28 -4.85 5.45
N ASN A 95 -28.49 -3.56 5.24
CA ASN A 95 -28.54 -2.87 3.95
C ASN A 95 -27.16 -2.30 3.50
N HIS A 96 -26.05 -2.72 4.13
CA HIS A 96 -24.70 -2.35 3.71
C HIS A 96 -24.06 -3.39 2.77
N LEU A 97 -23.42 -2.90 1.72
CA LEU A 97 -22.32 -3.59 1.06
C LEU A 97 -21.04 -3.27 1.81
N VAL A 98 -20.41 -4.28 2.41
CA VAL A 98 -19.18 -4.15 3.18
C VAL A 98 -18.02 -4.73 2.36
N ILE A 99 -17.12 -3.86 1.91
CA ILE A 99 -15.89 -4.20 1.21
C ILE A 99 -14.73 -4.11 2.20
N ILE A 100 -14.06 -5.24 2.43
CA ILE A 100 -12.82 -5.32 3.19
C ILE A 100 -11.69 -5.52 2.19
N ASP A 101 -10.81 -4.53 2.04
CA ASP A 101 -9.71 -4.51 1.08
C ASP A 101 -8.36 -4.40 1.79
N ILE A 102 -7.72 -5.56 2.00
CA ILE A 102 -6.49 -5.70 2.78
C ILE A 102 -5.46 -6.45 1.94
N LYS A 103 -4.36 -5.80 1.60
CA LYS A 103 -3.33 -6.30 0.68
C LYS A 103 -1.92 -6.24 1.26
N LEU A 104 -1.68 -5.36 2.22
CA LEU A 104 -0.35 -5.12 2.80
C LEU A 104 0.11 -6.20 3.78
N PHE A 105 -0.80 -7.02 4.29
CA PHE A 105 -0.48 -8.19 5.13
C PHE A 105 -1.52 -9.29 4.90
N LYS A 106 -1.20 -10.53 5.29
CA LYS A 106 -2.11 -11.67 5.23
C LYS A 106 -2.83 -11.82 6.59
N PRO A 107 -4.14 -11.53 6.70
CA PRO A 107 -4.85 -11.73 7.96
C PRO A 107 -4.94 -13.21 8.35
N ASP A 108 -4.99 -13.47 9.65
CA ASP A 108 -5.24 -14.80 10.21
C ASP A 108 -6.65 -15.32 9.84
N VAL A 109 -6.75 -16.62 9.60
CA VAL A 109 -7.98 -17.27 9.12
C VAL A 109 -9.11 -17.26 10.15
N ASP A 110 -8.78 -17.33 11.45
CA ASP A 110 -9.77 -17.30 12.52
C ASP A 110 -10.34 -15.88 12.63
N VAL A 111 -9.49 -14.86 12.51
CA VAL A 111 -9.91 -13.44 12.47
C VAL A 111 -10.81 -13.14 11.28
N LEU A 112 -10.47 -13.65 10.08
CA LEU A 112 -11.32 -13.49 8.90
C LEU A 112 -12.65 -14.23 9.05
N SER A 113 -12.65 -15.40 9.69
CA SER A 113 -13.85 -16.18 9.94
C SER A 113 -14.81 -15.42 10.86
N ASP A 114 -14.32 -14.89 11.97
CA ASP A 114 -15.12 -14.11 12.91
C ASP A 114 -15.65 -12.81 12.27
N LEU A 115 -14.81 -12.10 11.50
CA LEU A 115 -15.21 -10.88 10.78
C LEU A 115 -16.34 -11.14 9.80
N PHE A 116 -16.16 -12.08 8.85
CA PHE A 116 -17.17 -12.29 7.82
C PHE A 116 -18.39 -13.02 8.35
N PHE A 117 -18.25 -13.86 9.39
CA PHE A 117 -19.39 -14.41 10.09
C PHE A 117 -20.25 -13.31 10.72
N ASP A 118 -19.65 -12.35 11.45
CA ASP A 118 -20.39 -11.24 12.04
C ASP A 118 -21.08 -10.41 10.95
N LEU A 119 -20.33 -9.92 9.96
CA LEU A 119 -20.87 -9.10 8.87
C LEU A 119 -22.00 -9.79 8.10
N LYS A 120 -21.82 -11.06 7.73
CA LYS A 120 -22.77 -11.78 6.88
C LYS A 120 -23.95 -12.34 7.65
N VAL A 121 -23.69 -12.98 8.80
CA VAL A 121 -24.67 -13.79 9.53
C VAL A 121 -25.36 -12.98 10.61
N MET A 122 -24.61 -12.14 11.33
CA MET A 122 -25.16 -11.35 12.44
C MET A 122 -25.74 -10.03 11.94
N GLN A 123 -25.01 -9.32 11.08
CA GLN A 123 -25.42 -8.01 10.56
C GLN A 123 -26.25 -8.11 9.27
N GLY A 124 -26.15 -9.23 8.53
CA GLY A 124 -26.92 -9.44 7.31
C GLY A 124 -26.39 -8.71 6.07
N CYS A 125 -25.16 -8.20 6.11
CA CYS A 125 -24.56 -7.42 5.03
C CYS A 125 -24.30 -8.26 3.76
N LEU A 126 -24.08 -7.56 2.65
CA LEU A 126 -23.40 -8.12 1.48
C LEU A 126 -21.89 -7.92 1.64
N THR A 127 -21.09 -8.96 1.49
CA THR A 127 -19.68 -8.95 1.89
C THR A 127 -18.75 -9.15 0.69
N VAL A 128 -17.71 -8.34 0.63
CA VAL A 128 -16.65 -8.44 -0.37
C VAL A 128 -15.31 -8.47 0.34
N PHE A 129 -14.45 -9.38 -0.07
CA PHE A 129 -13.07 -9.43 0.39
C PHE A 129 -12.11 -9.25 -0.79
N VAL A 130 -11.21 -8.28 -0.66
CA VAL A 130 -10.13 -8.05 -1.62
C VAL A 130 -8.80 -8.29 -0.92
N SER A 131 -7.96 -9.11 -1.54
CA SER A 131 -6.67 -9.54 -0.98
C SER A 131 -5.62 -9.73 -2.05
N ALA A 132 -4.36 -9.49 -1.72
CA ALA A 132 -3.23 -9.85 -2.58
C ALA A 132 -2.92 -11.35 -2.56
N TYR A 133 -3.49 -12.08 -1.61
CA TYR A 133 -3.24 -13.50 -1.41
C TYR A 133 -4.37 -14.31 -2.04
N ALA A 134 -4.01 -15.24 -2.92
CA ALA A 134 -4.97 -16.21 -3.45
C ALA A 134 -5.55 -17.08 -2.31
N SER A 135 -6.76 -17.62 -2.51
CA SER A 135 -7.42 -18.50 -1.52
C SER A 135 -6.55 -19.69 -1.08
N SER A 136 -5.70 -20.20 -1.98
CA SER A 136 -4.75 -21.29 -1.71
C SER A 136 -3.59 -20.92 -0.78
N ALA A 137 -3.40 -19.63 -0.48
CA ALA A 137 -2.36 -19.15 0.44
C ALA A 137 -2.81 -19.12 1.92
N TYR A 138 -4.11 -19.36 2.17
CA TYR A 138 -4.70 -19.48 3.50
C TYR A 138 -4.70 -20.94 3.93
N GLU A 139 -4.60 -21.17 5.24
CA GLU A 139 -4.57 -22.52 5.81
C GLU A 139 -5.89 -23.28 5.58
N ASN A 140 -7.00 -22.54 5.53
CA ASN A 140 -8.31 -23.02 5.14
C ASN A 140 -9.08 -21.90 4.41
N THR A 141 -10.28 -22.22 3.92
CA THR A 141 -11.12 -21.28 3.14
C THR A 141 -12.55 -21.18 3.70
N GLU A 142 -12.78 -21.60 4.93
CA GLU A 142 -14.13 -21.64 5.53
C GLU A 142 -14.74 -20.24 5.66
N PHE A 143 -13.91 -19.22 5.96
CA PHE A 143 -14.36 -17.83 5.99
C PHE A 143 -14.97 -17.36 4.65
N LEU A 144 -14.54 -17.92 3.51
CA LEU A 144 -15.08 -17.57 2.19
C LEU A 144 -16.53 -18.02 2.00
N ASP A 145 -17.05 -18.92 2.83
CA ASP A 145 -18.48 -19.25 2.79
C ASP A 145 -19.37 -18.08 3.21
N TYR A 146 -18.80 -17.12 3.96
CA TYR A 146 -19.43 -15.88 4.41
C TYR A 146 -19.06 -14.66 3.55
N VAL A 147 -18.29 -14.85 2.48
CA VAL A 147 -17.90 -13.81 1.53
C VAL A 147 -18.72 -13.96 0.24
N ASP A 148 -19.47 -12.93 -0.15
CA ASP A 148 -20.23 -12.97 -1.40
C ASP A 148 -19.32 -12.83 -2.61
N LEU A 149 -18.33 -11.92 -2.56
CA LEU A 149 -17.35 -11.72 -3.63
C LEU A 149 -15.93 -11.71 -3.09
N PHE A 150 -15.09 -12.63 -3.57
CA PHE A 150 -13.65 -12.65 -3.28
C PHE A 150 -12.85 -12.22 -4.50
N VAL A 151 -11.99 -11.22 -4.33
CA VAL A 151 -11.15 -10.63 -5.36
C VAL A 151 -9.69 -10.82 -4.99
N VAL A 152 -8.92 -11.42 -5.90
CA VAL A 152 -7.47 -11.50 -5.77
C VAL A 152 -6.83 -10.36 -6.55
N ASP A 153 -6.33 -9.36 -5.83
CA ASP A 153 -5.53 -8.26 -6.37
C ASP A 153 -4.07 -8.41 -5.99
N ALA A 154 -3.39 -9.32 -6.70
CA ALA A 154 -1.94 -9.47 -6.60
C ALA A 154 -1.18 -8.51 -7.55
N ASP A 155 -1.89 -7.60 -8.22
CA ASP A 155 -1.33 -6.67 -9.19
C ASP A 155 -0.84 -5.40 -8.47
N TRP A 156 0.48 -5.30 -8.35
CA TRP A 156 1.14 -4.15 -7.72
C TRP A 156 1.54 -3.08 -8.74
N ASP A 157 0.98 -3.10 -9.95
CA ASP A 157 1.29 -2.15 -11.03
C ASP A 157 1.11 -0.68 -10.58
N GLY A 158 0.13 -0.39 -9.72
CA GLY A 158 -0.04 0.94 -9.13
C GLY A 158 1.15 1.37 -8.27
N LEU A 159 1.60 0.50 -7.37
CA LEU A 159 2.80 0.70 -6.55
C LEU A 159 4.07 0.81 -7.41
N THR A 160 4.21 -0.03 -8.44
CA THR A 160 5.33 0.04 -9.40
C THR A 160 5.31 1.37 -10.14
N HIS A 161 4.16 1.80 -10.66
CA HIS A 161 4.02 3.08 -11.34
C HIS A 161 4.35 4.27 -10.43
N TYR A 162 3.88 4.22 -9.17
CA TYR A 162 4.23 5.21 -8.15
C TYR A 162 5.74 5.31 -7.96
N LEU A 163 6.41 4.18 -7.70
CA LEU A 163 7.85 4.16 -7.49
C LEU A 163 8.60 4.66 -8.72
N ASP A 164 8.19 4.26 -9.92
CA ASP A 164 8.78 4.74 -11.17
C ASP A 164 8.70 6.26 -11.31
N LEU A 165 7.53 6.84 -11.02
CA LEU A 165 7.33 8.27 -11.06
C LEU A 165 8.18 8.99 -10.01
N VAL A 166 8.24 8.46 -8.79
CA VAL A 166 9.05 9.03 -7.71
C VAL A 166 10.54 8.98 -8.05
N PHE A 167 11.06 7.85 -8.53
CA PHE A 167 12.45 7.72 -8.94
C PHE A 167 12.79 8.62 -10.13
N ASN A 168 11.88 8.80 -11.09
CA ASN A 168 12.05 9.78 -12.17
C ASN A 168 12.14 11.21 -11.61
N ASN A 169 11.32 11.57 -10.63
CA ASN A 169 11.38 12.89 -9.99
C ASN A 169 12.68 13.10 -9.21
N ILE A 170 13.12 12.09 -8.46
CA ILE A 170 14.39 12.11 -7.74
C ILE A 170 15.56 12.29 -8.72
N THR A 171 15.62 11.49 -9.79
CA THR A 171 16.69 11.55 -10.79
C THR A 171 16.71 12.91 -11.50
N ASN A 172 15.56 13.41 -11.95
CA ASN A 172 15.45 14.76 -12.53
C ASN A 172 15.94 15.86 -11.58
N ARG A 173 15.70 15.69 -10.28
CA ARG A 173 16.13 16.65 -9.26
C ARG A 173 17.63 16.56 -9.01
N VAL A 174 18.18 15.35 -8.93
CA VAL A 174 19.62 15.07 -8.88
C VAL A 174 20.33 15.77 -10.02
N GLU A 175 19.87 15.61 -11.26
CA GLU A 175 20.46 16.27 -12.43
C GLU A 175 20.38 17.80 -12.36
N LYS A 176 19.23 18.36 -11.93
CA LYS A 176 19.01 19.81 -11.91
C LYS A 176 19.76 20.53 -10.79
N LEU A 177 19.88 19.90 -9.63
CA LEU A 177 20.44 20.51 -8.42
C LEU A 177 21.84 20.00 -8.10
N GLY A 178 22.35 19.01 -8.83
CA GLY A 178 23.62 18.35 -8.54
C GLY A 178 23.58 17.56 -7.24
N GLU A 179 22.43 16.94 -6.93
CA GLU A 179 22.27 16.18 -5.68
C GLU A 179 23.12 14.91 -5.71
N ASN A 180 23.52 14.41 -4.53
CA ASN A 180 24.26 13.16 -4.43
C ASN A 180 23.47 12.19 -3.56
N LEU A 181 22.76 11.24 -4.19
CA LEU A 181 21.98 10.25 -3.45
C LEU A 181 22.83 9.37 -2.54
N CYS A 182 24.14 9.28 -2.76
CA CYS A 182 25.05 8.62 -1.83
C CYS A 182 25.12 9.29 -0.45
N LYS A 183 24.55 10.48 -0.27
CA LYS A 183 24.42 11.18 1.02
C LYS A 183 22.95 11.47 1.38
N ALA A 184 22.02 10.79 0.71
CA ALA A 184 20.60 11.01 0.93
C ALA A 184 20.06 10.27 2.14
N ALA A 185 19.03 10.86 2.73
CA ALA A 185 18.21 10.20 3.72
C ALA A 185 16.79 10.02 3.17
N PHE A 186 16.32 8.79 3.22
CA PHE A 186 14.98 8.38 2.85
C PHE A 186 14.18 8.16 4.13
N LEU A 187 13.24 9.08 4.40
CA LEU A 187 12.33 9.01 5.52
C LEU A 187 11.06 8.29 5.08
N ILE A 188 10.71 7.19 5.72
CA ILE A 188 9.58 6.34 5.34
C ILE A 188 8.58 6.34 6.49
N ASP A 189 7.33 6.67 6.20
CA ASP A 189 6.23 6.47 7.15
C ASP A 189 6.10 4.96 7.44
N GLY A 190 6.14 4.57 8.71
CA GLY A 190 6.03 3.16 9.11
C GLY A 190 4.73 2.49 8.64
N ASN A 191 3.70 3.28 8.37
CA ASN A 191 2.48 2.81 7.74
C ASN A 191 2.69 2.18 6.36
N MET A 192 3.74 2.58 5.62
CA MET A 192 4.10 1.98 4.34
C MET A 192 4.77 0.61 4.49
N MET A 193 5.26 0.28 5.70
CA MET A 193 6.07 -0.91 5.91
C MET A 193 5.23 -2.18 6.05
N GLY A 194 3.97 -2.07 6.50
CA GLY A 194 3.06 -3.22 6.66
C GLY A 194 3.44 -4.20 7.78
N THR A 195 4.57 -3.99 8.47
CA THR A 195 5.14 -4.94 9.45
C THR A 195 5.16 -4.38 10.88
N GLY A 196 5.04 -5.25 11.87
CA GLY A 196 5.26 -4.91 13.29
C GLY A 196 6.71 -4.50 13.59
N SER A 197 6.92 -3.78 14.69
CA SER A 197 8.21 -3.19 15.06
C SER A 197 9.38 -4.16 15.27
N TYR A 198 9.11 -5.47 15.41
CA TYR A 198 10.12 -6.50 15.64
C TYR A 198 11.01 -6.78 14.42
N TYR A 199 10.49 -6.58 13.20
CA TYR A 199 11.18 -6.94 11.96
C TYR A 199 12.39 -6.05 11.63
N TYR A 200 12.43 -4.82 12.14
CA TYR A 200 13.49 -3.85 11.82
C TYR A 200 14.89 -4.25 12.33
N SER A 201 14.98 -5.28 13.17
CA SER A 201 16.23 -5.86 13.67
C SER A 201 16.70 -7.10 12.90
N ALA A 202 15.89 -7.61 11.96
CA ALA A 202 16.11 -8.90 11.30
C ALA A 202 17.04 -8.82 10.06
N GLY A 203 17.43 -7.61 9.64
CA GLY A 203 18.22 -7.37 8.42
C GLY A 203 17.38 -6.83 7.26
N LEU A 204 18.01 -6.12 6.33
CA LEU A 204 17.33 -5.46 5.20
C LEU A 204 16.68 -6.48 4.26
N ASP A 205 17.29 -7.64 4.07
CA ASP A 205 16.77 -8.75 3.29
C ASP A 205 15.42 -9.27 3.83
N VAL A 206 15.32 -9.46 5.15
CA VAL A 206 14.08 -9.89 5.80
C VAL A 206 13.01 -8.81 5.69
N VAL A 207 13.36 -7.55 5.99
CA VAL A 207 12.39 -6.44 5.92
C VAL A 207 11.90 -6.22 4.48
N CYS A 208 12.77 -6.32 3.47
CA CYS A 208 12.39 -6.23 2.06
C CYS A 208 11.53 -7.41 1.57
N ALA A 209 11.69 -8.59 2.16
CA ALA A 209 10.85 -9.74 1.84
C ALA A 209 9.43 -9.61 2.41
N GLU A 210 9.30 -8.98 3.57
CA GLU A 210 8.02 -8.79 4.27
C GLU A 210 7.30 -7.49 3.86
N SER A 211 8.04 -6.44 3.48
CA SER A 211 7.48 -5.16 3.03
C SER A 211 7.54 -5.02 1.52
N LEU A 212 6.38 -5.09 0.86
CA LEU A 212 6.27 -4.94 -0.59
C LEU A 212 6.71 -3.56 -1.08
N PHE A 213 6.40 -2.49 -0.34
CA PHE A 213 6.91 -1.15 -0.66
C PHE A 213 8.44 -1.12 -0.63
N LEU A 214 9.05 -1.60 0.45
CA LEU A 214 10.50 -1.54 0.60
C LEU A 214 11.21 -2.43 -0.42
N GLY A 215 10.72 -3.65 -0.66
CA GLY A 215 11.28 -4.55 -1.67
C GLY A 215 11.31 -3.88 -3.04
N ARG A 216 10.17 -3.34 -3.51
CA ARG A 216 10.08 -2.64 -4.79
C ARG A 216 10.92 -1.36 -4.83
N PHE A 217 10.95 -0.61 -3.73
CA PHE A 217 11.79 0.58 -3.62
C PHE A 217 13.27 0.21 -3.80
N MET A 218 13.73 -0.84 -3.12
CA MET A 218 15.13 -1.29 -3.18
C MET A 218 15.50 -1.86 -4.54
N GLU A 219 14.59 -2.59 -5.22
CA GLU A 219 14.76 -2.99 -6.62
C GLU A 219 15.00 -1.79 -7.54
N ARG A 220 14.29 -0.68 -7.34
CA ARG A 220 14.52 0.54 -8.12
C ARG A 220 15.78 1.28 -7.72
N PHE A 221 16.10 1.29 -6.42
CA PHE A 221 17.31 1.94 -5.91
C PHE A 221 18.59 1.24 -6.40
N THR A 222 18.60 -0.09 -6.50
CA THR A 222 19.76 -0.83 -7.06
C THR A 222 20.00 -0.50 -8.52
N VAL A 223 18.94 -0.38 -9.33
CA VAL A 223 19.04 0.03 -10.74
C VAL A 223 19.65 1.42 -10.83
N TYR A 224 19.19 2.37 -10.01
CA TYR A 224 19.77 3.71 -9.95
C TYR A 224 21.27 3.67 -9.59
N LEU A 225 21.66 2.90 -8.55
CA LEU A 225 23.07 2.78 -8.16
C LEU A 225 23.94 2.16 -9.27
N ALA A 226 23.40 1.21 -10.03
CA ALA A 226 24.08 0.59 -11.15
C ALA A 226 24.27 1.58 -12.31
N ASP A 227 23.22 2.32 -12.68
CA ASP A 227 23.23 3.25 -13.81
C ASP A 227 24.10 4.48 -13.53
N GLU A 228 24.00 5.06 -12.33
CA GLU A 228 24.70 6.31 -11.99
C GLU A 228 26.12 6.09 -11.46
N TYR A 229 26.36 4.99 -10.73
CA TYR A 229 27.63 4.75 -10.03
C TYR A 229 28.35 3.48 -10.48
N GLY A 230 27.77 2.68 -11.39
CA GLY A 230 28.35 1.42 -11.84
C GLY A 230 28.39 0.35 -10.75
N ILE A 231 27.57 0.49 -9.70
CA ILE A 231 27.52 -0.43 -8.56
C ILE A 231 26.47 -1.51 -8.87
N ILE A 232 26.91 -2.71 -9.23
CA ILE A 232 26.03 -3.84 -9.53
C ILE A 232 25.92 -4.73 -8.28
N MET A 233 24.69 -5.02 -7.87
CA MET A 233 24.36 -5.87 -6.73
C MET A 233 23.49 -7.04 -7.21
N ASP A 234 23.81 -8.24 -6.73
CA ASP A 234 23.13 -9.47 -7.16
C ASP A 234 21.87 -9.80 -6.32
N ASP A 235 21.80 -9.28 -5.08
CA ASP A 235 20.66 -9.45 -4.17
C ASP A 235 20.62 -8.38 -3.04
N TYR A 236 19.62 -8.46 -2.16
CA TYR A 236 19.49 -7.58 -0.99
C TYR A 236 20.60 -7.79 0.06
N GLY A 237 21.22 -8.98 0.11
CA GLY A 237 22.37 -9.24 0.96
C GLY A 237 23.59 -8.42 0.54
N GLY A 238 23.86 -8.36 -0.77
CA GLY A 238 24.89 -7.51 -1.36
C GLY A 238 24.67 -6.02 -1.09
N LEU A 239 23.41 -5.55 -1.14
CA LEU A 239 23.06 -4.19 -0.71
C LEU A 239 23.38 -3.95 0.77
N THR A 240 23.03 -4.90 1.63
CA THR A 240 23.31 -4.83 3.07
C THR A 240 24.82 -4.74 3.32
N ASP A 241 25.60 -5.59 2.65
CA ASP A 241 27.06 -5.60 2.73
C ASP A 241 27.68 -4.31 2.20
N LEU A 242 27.15 -3.78 1.08
CA LEU A 242 27.56 -2.49 0.54
C LEU A 242 27.34 -1.39 1.59
N PHE A 243 26.14 -1.27 2.14
CA PHE A 243 25.84 -0.22 3.12
C PHE A 243 26.63 -0.40 4.42
N ASN A 244 26.82 -1.63 4.89
CA ASN A 244 27.66 -1.93 6.05
C ASN A 244 29.12 -1.53 5.79
N SER A 245 29.65 -1.87 4.62
CA SER A 245 31.01 -1.46 4.23
C SER A 245 31.13 0.07 4.18
N LEU A 246 30.15 0.76 3.61
CA LEU A 246 30.12 2.22 3.53
C LEU A 246 30.00 2.90 4.91
N ASN A 247 29.31 2.27 5.86
CA ASN A 247 29.18 2.78 7.24
C ASN A 247 30.37 2.42 8.15
N SER A 248 31.09 1.33 7.86
CA SER A 248 32.16 0.80 8.73
C SER A 248 33.48 1.59 8.67
N ASP A 249 33.66 2.41 7.65
CA ASP A 249 34.83 3.29 7.50
C ASP A 249 34.30 4.73 7.42
N PRO A 250 34.62 5.63 8.37
CA PRO A 250 34.15 7.02 8.35
C PRO A 250 34.77 7.74 7.16
N ASN A 251 34.12 7.62 6.00
CA ASN A 251 34.48 8.35 4.80
C ASN A 251 33.35 9.31 4.47
N ASP A 252 33.71 10.57 4.26
CA ASP A 252 32.82 11.68 3.88
C ASP A 252 32.12 11.48 2.51
N THR A 253 32.15 10.27 1.94
CA THR A 253 31.73 9.96 0.57
C THR A 253 30.33 9.35 0.52
N TYR A 254 29.95 8.52 1.50
CA TYR A 254 28.66 7.84 1.52
C TYR A 254 28.01 7.90 2.92
N ASN A 255 26.77 8.38 3.00
CA ASN A 255 25.94 8.43 4.20
C ASN A 255 24.47 8.24 3.81
N ILE A 256 24.16 7.10 3.17
CA ILE A 256 22.78 6.75 2.81
C ILE A 256 22.06 6.28 4.07
N ARG A 257 20.86 6.81 4.33
CA ARG A 257 20.03 6.42 5.48
C ARG A 257 18.62 6.04 5.03
N PHE A 258 18.11 4.94 5.55
CA PHE A 258 16.72 4.52 5.42
C PHE A 258 16.08 4.50 6.79
N LEU A 259 15.26 5.51 7.08
CA LEU A 259 14.74 5.77 8.41
C LEU A 259 13.23 5.58 8.39
N VAL A 260 12.76 4.55 9.10
CA VAL A 260 11.33 4.25 9.23
C VAL A 260 10.78 4.90 10.48
N HIS A 261 9.77 5.76 10.33
CA HIS A 261 9.01 6.30 11.46
C HIS A 261 8.22 5.18 12.11
N THR A 262 8.37 4.99 13.42
CA THR A 262 7.69 3.90 14.14
C THR A 262 6.60 4.42 15.06
N THR A 263 6.94 5.37 15.93
CA THR A 263 6.01 5.92 16.92
C THR A 263 6.44 7.34 17.26
N VAL A 264 5.49 8.27 17.38
CA VAL A 264 5.67 9.64 17.90
C VAL A 264 6.99 10.30 17.46
N GLU A 265 8.08 10.15 18.23
CA GLU A 265 9.38 10.76 18.01
C GLU A 265 10.49 9.79 17.55
N TYR A 266 10.20 8.51 17.36
CA TYR A 266 11.19 7.47 17.08
C TYR A 266 11.21 7.00 15.62
N TYR A 267 12.44 6.85 15.13
CA TYR A 267 12.79 6.33 13.82
C TYR A 267 13.70 5.13 13.98
N VAL A 268 13.57 4.12 13.13
CA VAL A 268 14.53 3.02 13.07
C VAL A 268 15.32 3.12 11.77
N ASP A 269 16.65 3.15 11.88
CA ASP A 269 17.55 3.02 10.73
C ASP A 269 17.59 1.56 10.30
N LEU A 270 17.01 1.25 9.14
CA LEU A 270 16.93 -0.10 8.61
C LEU A 270 18.30 -0.74 8.34
N LEU A 271 19.34 0.08 8.15
CA LEU A 271 20.68 -0.40 7.86
C LEU A 271 21.44 -0.79 9.12
N THR A 272 21.18 -0.10 10.24
CA THR A 272 21.90 -0.32 11.49
C THR A 272 21.07 -0.98 12.58
N GLY A 273 19.75 -1.04 12.42
CA GLY A 273 18.79 -1.45 13.45
C GLY A 273 18.69 -0.46 14.60
N ASN A 274 19.40 0.66 14.55
CA ASN A 274 19.41 1.64 15.63
C ASN A 274 18.11 2.42 15.65
N THR A 275 17.57 2.60 16.86
CA THR A 275 16.48 3.54 17.10
C THR A 275 17.04 4.93 17.35
N LEU A 276 16.50 5.92 16.65
CA LEU A 276 16.85 7.33 16.73
C LEU A 276 15.62 8.10 17.21
N ASP A 277 15.79 8.99 18.18
CA ASP A 277 14.76 9.96 18.51
C ASP A 277 14.83 11.18 17.57
N TYR A 278 13.77 11.99 17.60
CA TYR A 278 13.59 13.18 16.77
C TYR A 278 14.76 14.16 16.91
N ASP A 279 15.24 14.37 18.14
CA ASP A 279 16.34 15.28 18.42
C ASP A 279 17.67 14.77 17.82
N SER A 280 17.94 13.47 17.93
CA SER A 280 19.11 12.81 17.35
C SER A 280 19.05 12.76 15.83
N LEU A 281 17.85 12.70 15.25
CA LEU A 281 17.65 12.67 13.81
C LEU A 281 18.28 13.89 13.13
N SER A 282 18.15 15.07 13.73
CA SER A 282 18.75 16.31 13.24
C SER A 282 20.28 16.23 13.10
N TYR A 283 20.89 15.60 14.11
CA TYR A 283 22.32 15.39 14.17
C TYR A 283 22.78 14.31 13.18
N VAL A 284 22.07 13.20 13.08
CA VAL A 284 22.37 12.07 12.18
C VAL A 284 22.24 12.47 10.71
N LEU A 285 21.26 13.30 10.39
CA LEU A 285 21.05 13.82 9.05
C LEU A 285 22.03 14.94 8.68
N GLY A 286 22.96 15.30 9.59
CA GLY A 286 24.01 16.27 9.33
C GLY A 286 23.46 17.64 8.96
N TRP A 287 22.39 18.08 9.63
CA TRP A 287 21.69 19.34 9.38
C TRP A 287 22.54 20.57 9.72
N THR A 288 23.60 20.80 8.97
CA THR A 288 24.30 22.08 8.97
C THR A 288 23.48 23.05 8.12
N LEU A 289 23.02 24.14 8.73
CA LEU A 289 22.31 25.23 8.03
C LEU A 289 23.14 25.70 6.82
N GLY A 290 22.65 25.42 5.61
CA GLY A 290 23.27 25.85 4.34
C GLY A 290 23.94 24.76 3.52
N ASP A 291 24.14 23.54 4.05
CA ASP A 291 24.58 22.39 3.26
C ASP A 291 23.38 21.72 2.58
N PRO A 292 23.52 21.26 1.32
CA PRO A 292 22.46 20.56 0.63
C PRO A 292 22.20 19.21 1.31
N CYS A 293 21.12 19.14 2.09
CA CYS A 293 20.59 17.91 2.66
C CYS A 293 19.63 17.26 1.65
N TYR A 294 19.96 16.06 1.18
CA TYR A 294 19.15 15.31 0.22
C TYR A 294 18.15 14.43 0.98
N LEU A 295 17.11 15.08 1.50
CA LEU A 295 16.08 14.46 2.30
C LEU A 295 14.85 14.17 1.43
N TYR A 296 14.43 12.91 1.36
CA TYR A 296 13.25 12.48 0.63
C TYR A 296 12.27 11.80 1.57
N GLY A 297 11.05 12.34 1.66
CA GLY A 297 9.97 11.74 2.44
C GLY A 297 9.07 10.85 1.61
N PHE A 298 8.66 9.71 2.18
CA PHE A 298 7.74 8.74 1.61
C PHE A 298 6.64 8.46 2.64
N GLY A 299 5.39 8.49 2.21
CA GLY A 299 4.29 8.07 3.05
C GLY A 299 3.05 7.65 2.26
N VAL A 300 2.00 7.27 2.97
CA VAL A 300 0.66 7.12 2.41
C VAL A 300 -0.23 8.19 3.02
N MET A 301 -1.02 8.87 2.20
CA MET A 301 -1.98 9.84 2.70
C MET A 301 -3.22 9.16 3.28
N PRO A 302 -3.70 9.58 4.47
CA PRO A 302 -3.17 10.67 5.30
C PRO A 302 -1.92 10.25 6.09
N LEU A 303 -0.92 11.13 6.15
CA LEU A 303 0.28 10.94 6.97
C LEU A 303 -0.07 10.98 8.46
N THR A 304 0.69 10.26 9.30
CA THR A 304 0.53 10.40 10.76
C THR A 304 0.81 11.84 11.21
N PRO A 305 0.11 12.38 12.23
CA PRO A 305 0.31 13.77 12.66
C PRO A 305 1.76 14.11 13.02
N ALA A 306 2.47 13.18 13.67
CA ALA A 306 3.87 13.35 14.03
C ALA A 306 4.79 13.37 12.80
N PHE A 307 4.59 12.45 11.85
CA PHE A 307 5.34 12.42 10.60
C PHE A 307 5.04 13.65 9.74
N TYR A 308 3.78 14.05 9.62
CA TYR A 308 3.36 15.26 8.91
C TYR A 308 4.02 16.53 9.47
N GLN A 309 4.00 16.70 10.80
CA GLN A 309 4.62 17.85 11.46
C GLN A 309 6.13 17.89 11.24
N PHE A 310 6.78 16.74 11.32
CA PHE A 310 8.20 16.62 11.05
C PHE A 310 8.54 17.02 9.60
N MET A 311 7.86 16.42 8.63
CA MET A 311 8.07 16.70 7.21
C MET A 311 7.82 18.18 6.89
N THR A 312 6.83 18.79 7.53
CA THR A 312 6.53 20.23 7.38
C THR A 312 7.69 21.08 7.89
N THR A 313 8.25 20.71 9.04
CA THR A 313 9.44 21.38 9.62
C THR A 313 10.66 21.25 8.70
N CYS A 314 10.86 20.06 8.13
CA CYS A 314 11.91 19.81 7.15
C CYS A 314 11.74 20.66 5.90
N GLN A 315 10.53 20.77 5.34
CA GLN A 315 10.28 21.59 4.15
C GLN A 315 10.45 23.09 4.38
N GLN A 316 10.15 23.58 5.58
CA GLN A 316 10.36 24.99 5.94
C GLN A 316 11.84 25.34 6.07
N SER A 317 12.66 24.37 6.48
CA SER A 317 14.08 24.57 6.79
C SER A 317 15.02 24.13 5.66
N TYR A 318 14.57 23.19 4.82
CA TYR A 318 15.37 22.52 3.78
C TYR A 318 14.52 22.29 2.52
N ASN A 319 15.19 22.12 1.39
CA ASN A 319 14.54 21.75 0.14
C ASN A 319 14.23 20.24 0.12
N CYS A 320 13.25 19.80 0.93
CA CYS A 320 12.87 18.41 1.11
C CYS A 320 11.61 18.05 0.29
N PRO A 321 11.72 17.33 -0.84
CA PRO A 321 10.55 16.80 -1.51
C PRO A 321 9.87 15.71 -0.65
N VAL A 322 8.54 15.73 -0.62
CA VAL A 322 7.72 14.67 -0.01
C VAL A 322 6.87 14.03 -1.09
N TYR A 323 7.00 12.71 -1.20
CA TYR A 323 6.22 11.87 -2.09
C TYR A 323 5.26 11.05 -1.24
N THR A 324 3.97 11.07 -1.61
CA THR A 324 3.01 10.21 -0.95
C THR A 324 2.17 9.47 -1.95
N LEU A 325 1.86 8.22 -1.64
CA LEU A 325 0.79 7.51 -2.30
C LEU A 325 -0.54 8.07 -1.80
N ALA A 326 -1.43 8.47 -2.71
CA ALA A 326 -2.78 8.91 -2.35
C ALA A 326 -3.72 7.70 -2.36
N CYS A 327 -4.36 7.44 -1.22
CA CYS A 327 -5.22 6.27 -1.02
C CYS A 327 -6.68 6.62 -0.66
N GLY A 328 -7.12 7.83 -0.99
CA GLY A 328 -8.46 8.34 -0.71
C GLY A 328 -8.62 9.82 -1.07
N PRO A 329 -9.80 10.43 -0.79
CA PRO A 329 -10.03 11.84 -1.03
C PRO A 329 -9.12 12.67 -0.11
N VAL A 330 -8.42 13.64 -0.69
CA VAL A 330 -7.38 14.41 0.00
C VAL A 330 -7.93 15.78 0.37
N GLU A 331 -8.16 16.01 1.66
CA GLU A 331 -8.46 17.34 2.17
C GLU A 331 -7.16 18.12 2.41
N TYR A 332 -6.98 19.23 1.69
CA TYR A 332 -5.82 20.10 1.84
C TYR A 332 -5.94 20.94 3.12
N ASP A 333 -4.90 20.95 3.96
CA ASP A 333 -4.70 22.04 4.91
C ASP A 333 -4.19 23.28 4.14
N PRO A 334 -4.86 24.44 4.22
CA PRO A 334 -4.49 25.67 3.51
C PRO A 334 -3.09 26.24 3.83
N ASN A 335 -2.35 25.67 4.80
CA ASN A 335 -0.98 26.10 5.13
C ASN A 335 0.07 24.97 5.03
N GLY A 336 -0.29 23.81 4.46
CA GLY A 336 0.36 22.51 4.68
C GLY A 336 1.40 22.04 3.66
N LEU A 337 2.14 21.00 4.06
CA LEU A 337 3.18 20.25 3.34
C LEU A 337 3.00 20.22 1.81
N VAL A 338 4.04 20.56 1.04
CA VAL A 338 4.03 20.41 -0.43
C VAL A 338 4.30 18.95 -0.77
N VAL A 339 3.27 18.27 -1.27
CA VAL A 339 3.28 16.83 -1.51
C VAL A 339 3.05 16.54 -2.99
N THR A 340 3.87 15.65 -3.56
CA THR A 340 3.57 15.07 -4.89
C THR A 340 2.77 13.78 -4.69
N MET A 341 1.55 13.76 -5.21
CA MET A 341 0.63 12.63 -5.10
C MET A 341 0.61 11.81 -6.38
N VAL A 342 0.49 10.50 -6.22
CA VAL A 342 0.24 9.56 -7.32
C VAL A 342 -0.91 8.67 -6.91
N ASP A 343 -1.87 8.52 -7.81
CA ASP A 343 -3.00 7.60 -7.65
C ASP A 343 -2.52 6.16 -7.87
N GLY A 344 -2.70 5.31 -6.85
CA GLY A 344 -2.35 3.88 -6.90
C GLY A 344 -3.42 3.01 -7.56
N SER A 345 -4.61 3.54 -7.87
CA SER A 345 -5.79 2.76 -8.28
C SER A 345 -5.90 2.46 -9.79
N SER A 346 -4.87 2.76 -10.59
CA SER A 346 -4.89 2.62 -12.05
C SER A 346 -4.65 1.19 -12.58
N GLY A 347 -4.73 0.17 -11.73
CA GLY A 347 -4.40 -1.22 -12.05
C GLY A 347 -5.46 -1.96 -12.87
N SER A 348 -5.06 -3.06 -13.52
CA SER A 348 -5.97 -3.88 -14.34
C SER A 348 -7.09 -4.54 -13.52
N VAL A 349 -6.84 -4.78 -12.24
CA VAL A 349 -7.77 -5.42 -11.30
C VAL A 349 -8.90 -4.47 -10.89
N ALA A 350 -8.65 -3.16 -10.78
CA ALA A 350 -9.66 -2.16 -10.43
C ALA A 350 -10.87 -2.19 -11.38
N ALA A 351 -10.62 -2.25 -12.70
CA ALA A 351 -11.68 -2.33 -13.70
C ALA A 351 -12.46 -3.64 -13.62
N ALA A 352 -11.78 -4.76 -13.38
CA ALA A 352 -12.43 -6.06 -13.19
C ALA A 352 -13.29 -6.07 -11.93
N PHE A 353 -12.78 -5.47 -10.85
CA PHE A 353 -13.48 -5.36 -9.58
C PHE A 353 -14.76 -4.50 -9.72
N LEU A 354 -14.69 -3.34 -10.37
CA LEU A 354 -15.88 -2.51 -10.64
C LEU A 354 -16.95 -3.26 -11.44
N ASN A 355 -16.55 -4.08 -12.42
CA ASN A 355 -17.50 -4.89 -13.16
C ASN A 355 -18.13 -6.00 -12.31
N ALA A 356 -17.35 -6.66 -11.46
CA ALA A 356 -17.86 -7.66 -10.52
C ALA A 356 -18.85 -7.03 -9.52
N LEU A 357 -18.57 -5.82 -9.01
CA LEU A 357 -19.48 -5.07 -8.16
C LEU A 357 -20.79 -4.72 -8.87
N ARG A 358 -20.74 -4.29 -10.15
CA ARG A 358 -21.96 -4.04 -10.95
C ARG A 358 -22.80 -5.29 -11.10
N GLU A 359 -22.18 -6.44 -11.36
CA GLU A 359 -22.90 -7.72 -11.45
C GLU A 359 -23.52 -8.13 -10.12
N LEU A 360 -22.79 -7.95 -9.02
CA LEU A 360 -23.23 -8.25 -7.67
C LEU A 360 -24.42 -7.37 -7.26
N LEU A 361 -24.37 -6.07 -7.60
CA LEU A 361 -25.40 -5.07 -7.30
C LEU A 361 -26.56 -5.06 -8.30
N GLY A 362 -26.51 -5.87 -9.38
CA GLY A 362 -27.59 -5.98 -10.36
C GLY A 362 -27.69 -4.83 -11.37
N TRP A 363 -26.60 -4.11 -11.63
CA TRP A 363 -26.53 -2.97 -12.56
C TRP A 363 -26.40 -3.37 -14.06
N VAL A 364 -26.71 -4.62 -14.42
CA VAL A 364 -26.46 -5.20 -15.76
C VAL A 364 -27.66 -5.07 -16.71
#